data_AF-A0A661RAZ7-F1
#
_entry.id   AF-A0A661RAZ7-F1
#
_cell.length_a   1.000
_cell.length_b   1.000
_cell.length_c   1.000
_cell.angle_alpha   90.00
_cell.angle_beta   90.00
_cell.angle_gamma   90.00
#
_symmetry.space_group_name_H-M   'P 1'
#
loop_
_entity.id
_entity.type
_entity.pdbx_description
1 polymer ?
#
loop_
_entity_poly.entity_id
_entity_poly.type
_entity_poly.pdbx_seq_one_letter_code
_entity_poly.pdbx_strand_id
1 'polypeptide(L)'
;MTNENYYEKLKKSHPVFNDLNLDERQKESLKSLLSYSAGSLNSLRNKIAELSQDAIHSAEYKAKKLKEAKAELQKTLDREFSVFKTKTALAQQSLHSATHSEPKDSVEALLQYMQQQEIRAGLKELPSAKRIEILLDSVQRGDSTILRAVQEQPLTSDLVPGDVLDRTSTTYSKKVAPQQLESLTTAKADLEAAEKIKNLTEVALGFVERNL
;
A
#
# COMPACT_ATOMS: atom_id res chain seq x y z
N MET A 1 8.27 24.92 -29.17
CA MET A 1 8.37 24.71 -27.71
C MET A 1 7.85 23.32 -27.42
N THR A 2 8.72 22.38 -27.06
CA THR A 2 8.33 21.00 -26.77
C THR A 2 7.57 20.97 -25.45
N ASN A 3 6.36 20.43 -25.50
CA ASN A 3 5.49 20.24 -24.34
C ASN A 3 6.04 19.07 -23.52
N GLU A 4 7.14 19.29 -22.79
CA GLU A 4 7.72 18.29 -21.91
C GLU A 4 6.68 17.89 -20.85
N ASN A 5 6.32 16.61 -20.87
CA ASN A 5 5.44 15.98 -19.88
C ASN A 5 5.96 16.33 -18.47
N TYR A 6 5.07 16.75 -17.57
CA TYR A 6 5.37 17.13 -16.19
C TYR A 6 6.22 16.07 -15.46
N TYR A 7 6.02 14.79 -15.79
CA TYR A 7 6.81 13.67 -15.26
C TYR A 7 8.31 13.75 -15.66
N GLU A 8 8.60 14.16 -16.89
CA GLU A 8 9.97 14.36 -17.38
C GLU A 8 10.64 15.59 -16.75
N LYS A 9 9.86 16.63 -16.44
CA LYS A 9 10.34 17.78 -15.64
C LYS A 9 10.65 17.37 -14.20
N LEU A 10 9.78 16.57 -13.57
CA LEU A 10 9.97 16.03 -12.22
C LEU A 10 11.21 15.13 -12.13
N LYS A 11 11.42 14.24 -13.11
CA LYS A 11 12.63 13.40 -13.21
C LYS A 11 13.91 14.24 -13.34
N LYS A 12 13.89 15.29 -14.16
CA LYS A 12 15.02 16.20 -14.33
C LYS A 12 15.33 16.99 -13.06
N SER A 13 14.32 17.49 -12.35
CA SER A 13 14.52 18.26 -11.13
C SER A 13 14.88 17.39 -9.93
N HIS A 14 14.37 16.16 -9.88
CA HIS A 14 14.47 15.26 -8.73
C HIS A 14 14.74 13.81 -9.19
N PRO A 15 16.01 13.39 -9.26
CA PRO A 15 16.42 12.08 -9.80
C PRO A 15 15.79 10.86 -9.10
N VAL A 16 15.28 11.02 -7.87
CA VAL A 16 14.58 9.97 -7.11
C VAL A 16 13.31 9.46 -7.82
N PHE A 17 12.73 10.24 -8.74
CA PHE A 17 11.62 9.79 -9.58
C PHE A 17 12.05 8.86 -10.73
N ASN A 18 13.35 8.72 -11.00
CA ASN A 18 13.85 7.76 -11.99
C ASN A 18 13.74 6.31 -11.51
N ASP A 19 13.67 6.10 -10.19
CA ASP A 19 13.58 4.77 -9.58
C ASP A 19 12.13 4.23 -9.55
N LEU A 20 11.15 5.05 -9.92
CA LEU A 20 9.75 4.67 -10.02
C LEU A 20 9.48 4.08 -11.40
N ASN A 21 9.71 2.78 -11.53
CA ASN A 21 9.46 2.02 -12.75
C ASN A 21 7.95 1.74 -12.92
N LEU A 22 7.19 2.79 -13.24
CA LEU A 22 5.72 2.76 -13.37
C LEU A 22 5.32 2.42 -14.81
N ASP A 23 4.25 1.64 -14.98
CA ASP A 23 3.63 1.41 -16.29
C ASP A 23 2.82 2.64 -16.78
N GLU A 24 2.38 2.66 -18.04
CA GLU A 24 1.64 3.81 -18.60
C GLU A 24 0.30 4.10 -17.91
N ARG A 25 -0.36 3.09 -17.36
CA ARG A 25 -1.65 3.24 -16.67
C ARG A 25 -1.45 3.80 -15.26
N GLN A 26 -0.38 3.37 -14.61
CA GLN A 26 0.11 3.90 -13.33
C GLN A 26 0.59 5.33 -13.51
N LYS A 27 1.33 5.65 -14.58
CA LYS A 27 1.74 7.01 -14.94
C LYS A 27 0.53 7.92 -15.15
N GLU A 28 -0.48 7.52 -15.91
CA GLU A 28 -1.63 8.38 -16.19
C GLU A 28 -2.51 8.59 -14.93
N SER A 29 -2.66 7.57 -14.08
CA SER A 29 -3.31 7.70 -12.77
C SER A 29 -2.51 8.61 -11.83
N LEU A 30 -1.19 8.42 -11.75
CA LEU A 30 -0.30 9.32 -11.01
C LEU A 30 -0.41 10.75 -11.53
N LYS A 31 -0.47 10.94 -12.85
CA LYS A 31 -0.50 12.25 -13.50
C LYS A 31 -1.81 12.98 -13.23
N SER A 32 -2.94 12.28 -13.20
CA SER A 32 -4.23 12.85 -12.80
C SER A 32 -4.28 13.25 -11.31
N LEU A 33 -3.49 12.59 -10.45
CA LEU A 33 -3.41 12.91 -9.02
C LEU A 33 -2.36 13.99 -8.74
N LEU A 34 -1.25 13.92 -9.49
CA LEU A 34 -0.22 14.93 -9.53
C LEU A 34 -0.72 16.22 -10.16
N SER A 35 -1.73 16.23 -11.03
CA SER A 35 -2.25 17.48 -11.59
C SER A 35 -2.98 18.32 -10.56
N TYR A 36 -3.74 17.69 -9.64
CA TYR A 36 -4.42 18.40 -8.57
C TYR A 36 -3.45 18.82 -7.46
N SER A 37 -2.58 17.91 -7.00
CA SER A 37 -1.51 18.27 -6.05
C SER A 37 -0.49 19.25 -6.63
N ALA A 38 -0.16 19.20 -7.93
CA ALA A 38 0.66 20.23 -8.59
C ALA A 38 -0.06 21.57 -8.67
N GLY A 39 -1.37 21.58 -8.90
CA GLY A 39 -2.20 22.80 -8.83
C GLY A 39 -2.15 23.43 -7.43
N SER A 40 -2.33 22.62 -6.39
CA SER A 40 -2.25 23.06 -5.00
C SER A 40 -0.83 23.47 -4.59
N LEU A 41 0.21 22.78 -5.08
CA LEU A 41 1.61 23.12 -4.86
C LEU A 41 2.01 24.42 -5.57
N ASN A 42 1.57 24.62 -6.80
CA ASN A 42 1.77 25.86 -7.53
C ASN A 42 1.04 27.01 -6.85
N SER A 43 -0.19 26.77 -6.36
CA SER A 43 -0.95 27.76 -5.60
C SER A 43 -0.23 28.14 -4.32
N LEU A 44 0.37 27.18 -3.61
CA LEU A 44 1.18 27.45 -2.44
C LEU A 44 2.47 28.20 -2.79
N ARG A 45 3.19 27.80 -3.85
CA ARG A 45 4.39 28.52 -4.32
C ARG A 45 4.07 29.98 -4.68
N ASN A 46 2.96 30.20 -5.38
CA ASN A 46 2.48 31.55 -5.69
C ASN A 46 2.14 32.32 -4.41
N LYS A 47 1.46 31.69 -3.45
CA LYS A 47 1.16 32.30 -2.14
C LYS A 47 2.42 32.66 -1.37
N ILE A 48 3.46 31.83 -1.44
CA ILE A 48 4.76 32.10 -0.82
C ILE A 48 5.45 33.27 -1.52
N ALA A 49 5.46 33.29 -2.85
CA ALA A 49 6.02 34.41 -3.62
C ALA A 49 5.30 35.73 -3.27
N GLU A 50 3.97 35.72 -3.21
CA GLU A 50 3.15 36.87 -2.77
C GLU A 50 3.56 37.34 -1.36
N LEU A 51 3.60 36.44 -0.39
CA LEU A 51 3.95 36.78 1.00
C LEU A 51 5.41 37.25 1.16
N SER A 52 6.33 36.74 0.33
CA SER A 52 7.73 37.17 0.35
C SER A 52 7.91 38.60 -0.16
N GLN A 53 7.10 39.01 -1.15
CA GLN A 53 7.14 40.36 -1.75
C GLN A 53 6.27 41.37 -1.00
N ASP A 54 5.41 40.90 -0.08
CA ASP A 54 4.51 41.73 0.71
C ASP A 54 5.28 42.57 1.74
N ALA A 55 5.62 43.81 1.41
CA ALA A 55 6.32 44.72 2.33
C ALA A 55 5.40 45.33 3.41
N ILE A 56 4.09 45.06 3.36
CA ILE A 56 3.08 45.78 4.14
C ILE A 56 2.74 45.04 5.43
N HIS A 57 2.65 43.70 5.39
CA HIS A 57 2.23 42.91 6.54
C HIS A 57 3.39 42.42 7.42
N SER A 58 3.12 42.28 8.72
CA SER A 58 4.09 41.79 9.71
C SER A 58 4.51 40.34 9.46
N ALA A 59 5.70 39.97 9.95
CA ALA A 59 6.22 38.60 9.84
C ALA A 59 5.27 37.56 10.45
N GLU A 60 4.59 37.88 11.56
CA GLU A 60 3.59 37.00 12.18
C GLU A 60 2.38 36.76 11.28
N TYR A 61 1.90 37.80 10.59
CA TYR A 61 0.79 37.65 9.65
C TYR A 61 1.16 36.71 8.49
N LYS A 62 2.36 36.89 7.93
CA LYS A 62 2.88 36.05 6.85
C LYS A 62 3.04 34.59 7.30
N ALA A 63 3.60 34.37 8.50
CA ALA A 63 3.73 33.03 9.07
C ALA A 63 2.36 32.35 9.28
N LYS A 64 1.36 33.09 9.75
CA LYS A 64 -0.02 32.58 9.90
C LYS A 64 -0.63 32.19 8.56
N LYS A 65 -0.51 33.04 7.53
CA LYS A 65 -1.04 32.77 6.19
C LYS A 65 -0.35 31.59 5.51
N LEU A 66 0.97 31.46 5.71
CA LEU A 66 1.72 30.30 5.24
C LEU A 66 1.24 29.01 5.92
N LYS A 67 0.99 29.04 7.23
CA LYS A 67 0.48 27.90 7.98
C LYS A 67 -0.92 27.47 7.50
N GLU A 68 -1.81 28.43 7.24
CA GLU A 68 -3.14 28.18 6.67
C GLU A 68 -3.04 27.50 5.29
N ALA A 69 -2.19 28.02 4.40
CA ALA A 69 -1.99 27.46 3.07
C ALA A 69 -1.36 26.04 3.11
N LYS A 70 -0.46 25.77 4.06
CA LYS A 70 0.06 24.42 4.30
C LYS A 70 -0.99 23.46 4.80
N ALA A 71 -1.84 23.88 5.74
CA ALA A 71 -2.90 23.05 6.28
C ALA A 71 -3.88 22.63 5.17
N GLU A 72 -4.21 23.54 4.25
CA GLU A 72 -5.09 23.24 3.12
C GLU A 72 -4.44 22.29 2.10
N LEU A 73 -3.14 22.46 1.82
CA LEU A 73 -2.39 21.53 0.98
C LEU A 73 -2.31 20.14 1.62
N GLN A 74 -1.99 20.06 2.91
CA GLN A 74 -1.92 18.80 3.63
C GLN A 74 -3.26 18.06 3.62
N LYS A 75 -4.36 18.78 3.85
CA LYS A 75 -5.71 18.23 3.80
C LYS A 75 -6.07 17.71 2.41
N THR A 76 -5.64 18.42 1.36
CA THR A 76 -5.83 18.00 -0.03
C THR A 76 -5.06 16.72 -0.33
N LEU A 77 -3.78 16.68 0.04
CA LEU A 77 -2.94 15.49 -0.08
C LEU A 77 -3.56 14.32 0.69
N ASP A 78 -3.91 14.49 1.97
CA ASP A 78 -4.49 13.39 2.75
C ASP A 78 -5.79 12.85 2.15
N ARG A 79 -6.65 13.72 1.61
CA ARG A 79 -7.87 13.31 0.90
C ARG A 79 -7.55 12.49 -0.34
N GLU A 80 -6.64 12.96 -1.20
CA GLU A 80 -6.28 12.25 -2.44
C GLU A 80 -5.61 10.90 -2.16
N PHE A 81 -4.78 10.86 -1.12
CA PHE A 81 -4.06 9.67 -0.69
C PHE A 81 -4.94 8.62 -0.04
N SER A 82 -6.03 9.04 0.62
CA SER A 82 -6.98 8.11 1.24
C SER A 82 -7.53 7.09 0.24
N VAL A 83 -7.67 7.47 -1.04
CA VAL A 83 -8.17 6.61 -2.12
C VAL A 83 -7.27 5.39 -2.33
N PHE A 84 -5.95 5.53 -2.25
CA PHE A 84 -5.01 4.41 -2.41
C PHE A 84 -5.03 3.45 -1.23
N LYS A 85 -5.18 3.99 -0.01
CA LYS A 85 -5.38 3.19 1.19
C LYS A 85 -6.66 2.37 1.07
N THR A 86 -7.76 3.00 0.65
CA THR A 86 -9.03 2.31 0.41
C THR A 86 -8.91 1.26 -0.70
N LYS A 87 -8.29 1.57 -1.84
CA LYS A 87 -8.07 0.60 -2.92
C LYS A 87 -7.26 -0.60 -2.46
N THR A 88 -6.19 -0.38 -1.70
CA THR A 88 -5.36 -1.45 -1.15
C THR A 88 -6.16 -2.31 -0.17
N ALA A 89 -6.94 -1.70 0.72
CA ALA A 89 -7.81 -2.41 1.66
C ALA A 89 -8.86 -3.26 0.94
N LEU A 90 -9.51 -2.70 -0.10
CA LEU A 90 -10.49 -3.43 -0.92
C LEU A 90 -9.85 -4.58 -1.69
N ALA A 91 -8.66 -4.39 -2.26
CA ALA A 91 -7.93 -5.45 -2.95
C ALA A 91 -7.50 -6.56 -1.97
N GLN A 92 -7.09 -6.18 -0.76
CA GLN A 92 -6.73 -7.14 0.30
C GLN A 92 -7.95 -7.94 0.77
N GLN A 93 -9.08 -7.27 0.98
CA GLN A 93 -10.35 -7.94 1.30
C GLN A 93 -10.78 -8.88 0.17
N SER A 94 -10.70 -8.43 -1.09
CA SER A 94 -11.05 -9.25 -2.26
C SER A 94 -10.17 -10.49 -2.37
N LEU A 95 -8.85 -10.36 -2.14
CA LEU A 95 -7.95 -11.51 -2.12
C LEU A 95 -8.27 -12.43 -0.94
N HIS A 96 -8.56 -11.88 0.23
CA HIS A 96 -8.95 -12.65 1.40
C HIS A 96 -10.20 -13.48 1.12
N SER A 97 -11.30 -12.88 0.65
CA SER A 97 -12.53 -13.59 0.30
C SER A 97 -12.35 -14.61 -0.83
N ALA A 98 -11.43 -14.39 -1.76
CA ALA A 98 -11.14 -15.36 -2.83
C ALA A 98 -10.31 -16.56 -2.35
N THR A 99 -9.55 -16.40 -1.26
CA THR A 99 -8.65 -17.43 -0.72
C THR A 99 -9.22 -18.11 0.54
N HIS A 100 -10.15 -17.44 1.21
CA HIS A 100 -10.82 -17.85 2.44
C HIS A 100 -12.32 -17.94 2.17
N SER A 101 -12.84 -19.16 2.27
CA SER A 101 -14.28 -19.41 2.26
C SER A 101 -14.80 -19.12 3.66
N GLU A 102 -15.58 -18.06 3.82
CA GLU A 102 -16.27 -17.80 5.08
C GLU A 102 -17.33 -18.89 5.32
N PRO A 103 -17.38 -19.51 6.51
CA PRO A 103 -18.43 -20.45 6.86
C PRO A 103 -19.79 -19.75 6.85
N LYS A 104 -20.82 -20.42 6.33
CA LYS A 104 -22.16 -19.82 6.15
C LYS A 104 -22.95 -19.76 7.45
N ASP A 105 -22.61 -20.62 8.40
CA ASP A 105 -23.25 -20.70 9.71
C ASP A 105 -22.27 -21.12 10.81
N SER A 106 -22.75 -21.12 12.05
CA SER A 106 -21.96 -21.46 13.23
C SER A 106 -21.56 -22.94 13.31
N VAL A 107 -22.30 -23.84 12.67
CA VAL A 107 -22.00 -25.28 12.67
C VAL A 107 -20.85 -25.57 11.73
N GLU A 108 -20.88 -25.00 10.52
CA GLU A 108 -19.79 -25.10 9.56
C GLU A 108 -18.50 -24.47 10.11
N ALA A 109 -18.62 -23.32 10.79
CA ALA A 109 -17.48 -22.69 11.47
C ALA A 109 -16.87 -23.62 12.55
N LEU A 110 -17.72 -24.27 13.35
CA LEU A 110 -17.26 -25.23 14.38
C LEU A 110 -16.59 -26.45 13.75
N LEU A 111 -17.17 -27.02 12.69
CA LEU A 111 -16.60 -28.16 11.97
C LEU A 111 -15.23 -27.83 11.37
N GLN A 112 -15.10 -26.66 10.72
CA GLN A 112 -13.82 -26.19 10.19
C GLN A 112 -12.80 -26.02 11.32
N TYR A 113 -13.19 -25.42 12.45
CA TYR A 113 -12.31 -25.27 13.60
C TYR A 113 -11.82 -26.62 14.16
N MET A 114 -12.72 -27.59 14.32
CA MET A 114 -12.38 -28.93 14.80
C MET A 114 -11.44 -29.64 13.83
N GLN A 115 -11.74 -29.61 12.53
CA GLN A 115 -10.88 -30.20 11.49
C GLN A 115 -9.48 -29.59 11.52
N GLN A 116 -9.36 -28.26 11.64
CA GLN A 116 -8.07 -27.60 11.75
C GLN A 116 -7.32 -28.01 13.02
N GLN A 117 -8.01 -28.20 14.16
CA GLN A 117 -7.36 -28.71 15.37
C GLN A 117 -6.77 -30.11 15.18
N GLU A 118 -7.51 -31.00 14.54
CA GLU A 118 -7.04 -32.36 14.24
C GLU A 118 -5.82 -32.33 13.31
N ILE A 119 -5.83 -31.47 12.29
CA ILE A 119 -4.68 -31.27 11.40
C ILE A 119 -3.48 -30.76 12.17
N ARG A 120 -3.65 -29.75 13.03
CA ARG A 120 -2.56 -29.21 13.86
C ARG A 120 -1.98 -30.28 14.78
N ALA A 121 -2.83 -31.09 15.42
CA ALA A 121 -2.40 -32.20 16.26
C ALA A 121 -1.59 -33.23 15.46
N GLY A 122 -2.10 -33.66 14.30
CA GLY A 122 -1.41 -34.58 13.41
C GLY A 122 -0.07 -34.05 12.88
N LEU A 123 -0.01 -32.77 12.53
CA LEU A 123 1.23 -32.12 12.10
C LEU A 123 2.25 -32.05 13.23
N LYS A 124 1.83 -31.78 14.48
CA LYS A 124 2.74 -31.61 15.62
C LYS A 124 3.62 -32.84 15.88
N GLU A 125 3.09 -34.03 15.64
CA GLU A 125 3.79 -35.32 15.79
C GLU A 125 4.85 -35.57 14.70
N LEU A 126 4.85 -34.78 13.63
CA LEU A 126 5.76 -34.96 12.49
C LEU A 126 7.03 -34.11 12.63
N PRO A 127 8.18 -34.59 12.09
CA PRO A 127 9.38 -33.77 11.93
C PRO A 127 9.11 -32.52 11.08
N SER A 128 9.77 -31.41 11.42
CA SER A 128 9.56 -30.10 10.76
C SER A 128 9.64 -30.17 9.23
N ALA A 129 10.63 -30.90 8.69
CA ALA A 129 10.78 -31.10 7.24
C ALA A 129 9.53 -31.72 6.58
N LYS A 130 8.91 -32.70 7.24
CA LYS A 130 7.69 -33.36 6.75
C LYS A 130 6.47 -32.45 6.83
N ARG A 131 6.38 -31.59 7.86
CA ARG A 131 5.31 -30.59 8.00
C ARG A 131 5.35 -29.58 6.84
N ILE A 132 6.56 -29.12 6.50
CA ILE A 132 6.80 -28.20 5.38
C ILE A 132 6.45 -28.85 4.04
N GLU A 133 6.90 -30.09 3.82
CA GLU A 133 6.59 -30.87 2.60
C GLU A 133 5.07 -31.00 2.39
N ILE A 134 4.35 -31.44 3.43
CA ILE A 134 2.89 -31.60 3.40
C ILE A 134 2.17 -30.28 3.09
N LEU A 135 2.62 -29.16 3.68
CA LEU A 135 2.07 -27.83 3.43
C LEU A 135 2.30 -27.40 1.97
N LEU A 136 3.52 -27.58 1.46
CA LEU A 136 3.87 -27.24 0.08
C LEU A 136 3.03 -28.05 -0.92
N ASP A 137 2.87 -29.35 -0.68
CA ASP A 137 2.08 -30.25 -1.52
C ASP A 137 0.58 -29.91 -1.50
N SER A 138 0.03 -29.47 -0.35
CA SER A 138 -1.38 -29.04 -0.28
C SER A 138 -1.57 -27.77 -1.12
N VAL A 139 -0.69 -26.78 -0.95
CA VAL A 139 -0.75 -25.51 -1.67
C VAL A 139 -0.55 -25.71 -3.17
N GLN A 140 0.38 -26.57 -3.57
CA GLN A 140 0.58 -26.94 -4.97
C GLN A 140 -0.64 -27.62 -5.58
N ARG A 141 -1.45 -28.32 -4.79
CA ARG A 141 -2.75 -28.88 -5.23
C ARG A 141 -3.88 -27.86 -5.22
N GLY A 142 -3.72 -26.72 -4.55
CA GLY A 142 -4.78 -25.72 -4.39
C GLY A 142 -5.71 -26.05 -3.22
N ASP A 143 -5.23 -26.87 -2.28
CA ASP A 143 -5.92 -27.21 -1.05
C ASP A 143 -5.43 -26.31 0.10
N SER A 144 -6.33 -25.44 0.58
CA SER A 144 -6.06 -24.50 1.68
C SER A 144 -6.14 -25.12 3.07
N THR A 145 -6.59 -26.37 3.21
CA THR A 145 -6.94 -26.94 4.53
C THR A 145 -5.75 -26.92 5.49
N ILE A 146 -4.58 -27.35 5.02
CA ILE A 146 -3.34 -27.38 5.80
C ILE A 146 -2.80 -25.96 6.02
N LEU A 147 -2.81 -25.12 4.98
CA LEU A 147 -2.39 -23.73 5.07
C LEU A 147 -3.19 -22.97 6.13
N ARG A 148 -4.52 -23.08 6.14
CA ARG A 148 -5.39 -22.45 7.14
C ARG A 148 -5.14 -22.97 8.54
N ALA A 149 -5.05 -24.30 8.70
CA ALA A 149 -4.79 -24.90 9.99
C ALA A 149 -3.50 -24.37 10.64
N VAL A 150 -2.46 -24.12 9.82
CA VAL A 150 -1.19 -23.55 10.30
C VAL A 150 -1.24 -22.04 10.46
N GLN A 151 -1.94 -21.29 9.59
CA GLN A 151 -2.09 -19.83 9.72
C GLN A 151 -2.88 -19.42 10.98
N GLU A 152 -3.89 -20.20 11.34
CA GLU A 152 -4.73 -19.98 12.53
C GLU A 152 -4.17 -20.69 13.78
N GLN A 153 -2.89 -21.11 13.76
CA GLN A 153 -2.28 -21.72 14.92
C GLN A 153 -2.21 -20.73 16.10
N PRO A 154 -2.30 -21.20 17.35
CA PRO A 154 -2.05 -20.36 18.51
C PRO A 154 -0.67 -19.73 18.42
N LEU A 155 -0.51 -18.50 18.93
CA LEU A 155 0.77 -17.78 18.98
C LEU A 155 1.92 -18.57 19.64
N THR A 156 1.60 -19.61 20.42
CA THR A 156 2.55 -20.50 21.11
C THR A 156 3.01 -21.71 20.29
N SER A 157 2.53 -21.84 19.04
CA SER A 157 2.77 -22.99 18.18
C SER A 157 3.69 -22.60 17.01
N ASP A 158 4.84 -23.28 16.88
CA ASP A 158 5.75 -23.18 15.73
C ASP A 158 5.66 -24.45 14.87
N LEU A 159 4.50 -24.72 14.26
CA LEU A 159 4.36 -25.87 13.36
C LEU A 159 5.23 -25.69 12.11
N VAL A 160 5.24 -24.48 11.57
CA VAL A 160 6.01 -24.12 10.37
C VAL A 160 6.63 -22.74 10.57
N PRO A 161 7.89 -22.53 10.15
CA PRO A 161 8.51 -21.21 10.15
C PRO A 161 7.69 -20.15 9.39
N GLY A 162 7.67 -18.92 9.90
CA GLY A 162 6.86 -17.83 9.32
C GLY A 162 7.21 -17.49 7.87
N ASP A 163 8.49 -17.55 7.50
CA ASP A 163 8.95 -17.31 6.13
C ASP A 163 8.41 -18.36 5.14
N VAL A 164 8.29 -19.61 5.57
CA VAL A 164 7.67 -20.67 4.78
C VAL A 164 6.16 -20.43 4.64
N LEU A 165 5.49 -19.97 5.70
CA LEU A 165 4.06 -19.62 5.68
C LEU A 165 3.75 -18.47 4.72
N ASP A 166 4.55 -17.42 4.72
CA ASP A 166 4.37 -16.27 3.83
C ASP A 166 4.54 -16.68 2.35
N ARG A 167 5.57 -17.50 2.07
CA ARG A 167 5.83 -18.01 0.71
C ARG A 167 4.73 -18.96 0.24
N THR A 168 4.26 -19.86 1.10
CA THR A 168 3.19 -20.82 0.78
C THR A 168 1.85 -20.11 0.61
N SER A 169 1.53 -19.13 1.44
CA SER A 169 0.34 -18.28 1.28
C SER A 169 0.35 -17.56 -0.07
N THR A 170 1.47 -16.93 -0.43
CA THR A 170 1.63 -16.26 -1.73
C THR A 170 1.48 -17.25 -2.90
N THR A 171 2.08 -18.45 -2.77
CA THR A 171 1.99 -19.50 -3.80
C THR A 171 0.55 -19.99 -3.98
N TYR A 172 -0.18 -20.16 -2.87
CA TYR A 172 -1.59 -20.53 -2.90
C TYR A 172 -2.43 -19.46 -3.59
N SER A 173 -2.31 -18.19 -3.16
CA SER A 173 -3.00 -17.07 -3.78
C SER A 173 -2.73 -16.97 -5.28
N LYS A 174 -1.48 -17.17 -5.70
CA LYS A 174 -1.10 -17.18 -7.12
C LYS A 174 -1.78 -18.31 -7.90
N LYS A 175 -2.02 -19.46 -7.26
CA LYS A 175 -2.68 -20.61 -7.88
C LYS A 175 -4.20 -20.42 -8.01
N VAL A 176 -4.87 -20.00 -6.94
CA VAL A 176 -6.34 -20.01 -6.87
C VAL A 176 -6.99 -18.67 -7.19
N ALA A 177 -6.28 -17.56 -6.98
CA ALA A 177 -6.78 -16.20 -7.16
C ALA A 177 -5.73 -15.27 -7.80
N PRO A 178 -5.15 -15.63 -8.97
CA PRO A 178 -4.05 -14.87 -9.58
C PRO A 178 -4.42 -13.43 -9.89
N GLN A 179 -5.64 -13.17 -10.36
CA GLN A 179 -6.10 -11.82 -10.73
C GLN A 179 -6.24 -10.92 -9.50
N GLN A 180 -6.73 -11.46 -8.37
CA GLN A 180 -6.86 -10.73 -7.11
C GLN A 180 -5.48 -10.46 -6.50
N LEU A 181 -4.54 -11.41 -6.62
CA LEU A 181 -3.16 -11.22 -6.17
C LEU A 181 -2.44 -10.13 -6.98
N GLU A 182 -2.61 -10.13 -8.29
CA GLU A 182 -2.08 -9.08 -9.18
C GLU A 182 -2.70 -7.72 -8.82
N SER A 183 -4.02 -7.66 -8.63
CA SER A 183 -4.72 -6.44 -8.22
C SER A 183 -4.20 -5.88 -6.90
N LEU A 184 -3.95 -6.73 -5.90
CA LEU A 184 -3.34 -6.31 -4.63
C LEU A 184 -1.89 -5.83 -4.82
N THR A 185 -1.12 -6.50 -5.66
CA THR A 185 0.28 -6.14 -5.95
C THR A 185 0.34 -4.74 -6.59
N THR A 186 -0.50 -4.49 -7.59
CA THR A 186 -0.61 -3.17 -8.23
C THR A 186 -1.10 -2.11 -7.26
N ALA A 187 -2.12 -2.39 -6.45
CA ALA A 187 -2.63 -1.43 -5.47
C ALA A 187 -1.57 -1.05 -4.41
N LYS A 188 -0.76 -2.02 -3.97
CA LYS A 188 0.37 -1.77 -3.06
C LYS A 188 1.46 -0.93 -3.71
N ALA A 189 1.84 -1.23 -4.95
CA ALA A 189 2.82 -0.44 -5.70
C ALA A 189 2.35 1.00 -5.91
N ASP A 190 1.06 1.18 -6.22
CA ASP A 190 0.44 2.50 -6.37
C ASP A 190 0.45 3.29 -5.04
N LEU A 191 0.14 2.62 -3.92
CA LEU A 191 0.21 3.24 -2.59
C LEU A 191 1.63 3.66 -2.23
N GLU A 192 2.64 2.80 -2.47
CA GLU A 192 4.04 3.12 -2.20
C GLU A 192 4.52 4.31 -3.07
N ALA A 193 4.16 4.32 -4.35
CA ALA A 193 4.47 5.41 -5.26
C ALA A 193 3.81 6.72 -4.80
N ALA A 194 2.55 6.65 -4.36
CA ALA A 194 1.87 7.79 -3.76
C ALA A 194 2.63 8.26 -2.52
N GLU A 195 2.92 7.39 -1.54
CA GLU A 195 3.62 7.75 -0.29
C GLU A 195 4.96 8.45 -0.55
N LYS A 196 5.73 7.98 -1.54
CA LYS A 196 6.94 8.67 -1.99
C LYS A 196 6.65 10.10 -2.46
N ILE A 197 5.61 10.33 -3.24
CA ILE A 197 5.18 11.67 -3.69
C ILE A 197 4.79 12.54 -2.50
N LYS A 198 4.04 12.03 -1.52
CA LYS A 198 3.68 12.78 -0.31
C LYS A 198 4.92 13.26 0.42
N ASN A 199 5.84 12.33 0.68
CA ASN A 199 7.10 12.65 1.38
C ASN A 199 7.93 13.69 0.61
N LEU A 200 8.03 13.55 -0.71
CA LEU A 200 8.76 14.53 -1.54
C LEU A 200 8.07 15.89 -1.55
N THR A 201 6.74 15.91 -1.52
CA THR A 201 5.96 17.13 -1.39
C THR A 201 6.23 17.81 -0.05
N GLU A 202 6.19 17.06 1.04
CA GLU A 202 6.51 17.56 2.40
C GLU A 202 7.94 18.10 2.50
N VAL A 203 8.93 17.43 1.87
CA VAL A 203 10.31 17.92 1.79
C VAL A 203 10.39 19.24 1.01
N ALA A 204 9.72 19.33 -0.14
CA ALA A 204 9.67 20.56 -0.93
C ALA A 204 9.06 21.72 -0.12
N LEU A 205 8.03 21.46 0.68
CA LEU A 205 7.44 22.46 1.58
C LEU A 205 8.43 22.97 2.62
N GLY A 206 9.19 22.07 3.25
CA GLY A 206 10.23 22.44 4.22
C GLY A 206 11.35 23.27 3.61
N PHE A 207 11.71 23.04 2.34
CA PHE A 207 12.69 23.88 1.64
C PHE A 207 12.17 25.30 1.38
N VAL A 208 10.90 25.45 1.02
CA VAL A 208 10.35 26.78 0.78
C VAL A 208 10.23 27.57 2.09
N GLU A 209 9.97 26.92 3.23
CA GLU A 209 10.02 27.57 4.56
C GLU A 209 11.39 28.15 4.91
N ARG A 210 12.47 27.44 4.57
CA ARG A 210 13.84 27.87 4.91
C ARG A 210 14.33 29.05 4.06
N ASN A 211 13.66 29.35 2.96
CA ASN A 211 14.01 30.43 2.03
C ASN A 211 13.05 31.64 2.13
N LEU A 212 12.16 31.65 3.12
CA LEU A 212 11.38 32.81 3.56
C LEU A 212 12.11 33.53 4.69
#